data_AF-A0A6B3ULM0-F1
#
_entry.id   AF-A0A6B3ULM0-F1
#
_cell.length_a   1.000
_cell.length_b   1.000
_cell.length_c   1.000
_cell.angle_alpha   90.00
_cell.angle_beta   90.00
_cell.angle_gamma   90.00
#
_symmetry.space_group_name_H-M   'P 1'
#
loop_
_entity.id
_entity.type
_entity.pdbx_description
1 polymer ?
#
loop_
_entity_poly.entity_id
_entity_poly.type
_entity_poly.pdbx_seq_one_letter_code
_entity_poly.pdbx_strand_id
1 'polypeptide(L)'
;MRSLALALIPLLALAAPAAARDDADWAAGRARLAHPDLKGRVSGPNVQVRWGGVANVEARKMGAAVDALVFGPLTATPALAEPHGFGFYRTVLISPPTEGLTGAPATAQATLLALAIHRNEEQPDAAGTWRGSGEGPSVKVTVNDPGALFSNPNEDGSGHYGLPAAGSTRDGFTVVRFSSRDHIVLTKPGKQPWRHVTKAEVLERRIREARADAAKFPNPADAPKLYENVRKREAELAALSPAQRMERACRSNEFKYGTFTPCTVAGAEYVVAYDPSYFDPRLPKTAIQLVVISEPIDHRDDHRDLGPILRGAVRALDLKAIQAQLR
;
A
#
# COMPACT_ATOMS: atom_id res chain seq x y z
N MET A 1 -44.44 54.85 11.06
CA MET A 1 -44.38 53.38 11.03
C MET A 1 -43.92 52.94 9.64
N ARG A 2 -42.65 52.59 9.47
CA ARG A 2 -42.10 51.97 8.25
C ARG A 2 -41.23 50.81 8.70
N SER A 3 -41.70 49.59 8.47
CA SER A 3 -40.99 48.36 8.80
C SER A 3 -40.03 47.99 7.67
N LEU A 4 -38.74 47.92 7.97
CA LEU A 4 -37.73 47.30 7.12
C LEU A 4 -37.79 45.77 7.33
N ALA A 5 -38.08 45.02 6.27
CA ALA A 5 -37.90 43.57 6.24
C ALA A 5 -36.51 43.27 5.64
N LEU A 6 -35.59 42.81 6.49
CA LEU A 6 -34.30 42.26 6.06
C LEU A 6 -34.52 40.83 5.57
N ALA A 7 -34.32 40.58 4.28
CA ALA A 7 -34.31 39.23 3.73
C ALA A 7 -32.92 38.61 3.97
N LEU A 8 -32.87 37.59 4.84
CA LEU A 8 -31.71 36.70 4.97
C LEU A 8 -31.69 35.75 3.76
N ILE A 9 -30.67 35.86 2.92
CA ILE A 9 -30.38 34.87 1.87
C ILE A 9 -29.43 33.82 2.47
N PRO A 10 -29.80 32.54 2.56
CA PRO A 10 -28.86 31.51 2.99
C PRO A 10 -27.87 31.23 1.85
N LEU A 11 -26.58 31.47 2.08
CA LEU A 11 -25.51 30.97 1.22
C LEU A 11 -25.43 29.44 1.38
N LEU A 12 -26.10 28.72 0.48
CA LEU A 12 -25.85 27.30 0.24
C LEU A 12 -24.52 27.16 -0.51
N ALA A 13 -23.43 26.94 0.22
CA ALA A 13 -22.18 26.48 -0.37
C ALA A 13 -22.39 25.05 -0.88
N LEU A 14 -22.62 24.89 -2.18
CA LEU A 14 -22.64 23.60 -2.86
C LEU A 14 -21.26 22.97 -2.75
N ALA A 15 -21.11 22.02 -1.84
CA ALA A 15 -19.95 21.14 -1.82
C ALA A 15 -19.98 20.31 -3.10
N ALA A 16 -19.14 20.66 -4.08
CA ALA A 16 -18.94 19.83 -5.26
C ALA A 16 -18.54 18.41 -4.81
N PRO A 17 -19.09 17.35 -5.44
CA PRO A 17 -18.73 15.98 -5.12
C PRO A 17 -17.22 15.79 -5.27
N ALA A 18 -16.60 14.99 -4.38
CA ALA A 18 -15.15 14.80 -4.33
C ALA A 18 -14.54 14.45 -5.70
N ALA A 19 -15.24 13.64 -6.50
CA ALA A 19 -14.84 13.28 -7.86
C ALA A 19 -14.64 14.49 -8.79
N ALA A 20 -15.47 15.54 -8.69
CA ALA A 20 -15.35 16.73 -9.54
C ALA A 20 -14.18 17.64 -9.14
N ARG A 21 -13.79 17.65 -7.85
CA ARG A 21 -12.59 18.37 -7.39
C ARG A 21 -11.32 17.67 -7.86
N ASP A 22 -11.37 16.35 -7.86
CA ASP A 22 -10.27 15.49 -8.24
C ASP A 22 -9.95 15.58 -9.74
N ASP A 23 -10.96 15.67 -10.60
CA ASP A 23 -10.77 15.87 -12.05
C ASP A 23 -10.16 17.22 -12.39
N ALA A 24 -10.54 18.26 -11.65
CA ALA A 24 -9.97 19.60 -11.82
C ALA A 24 -8.49 19.64 -11.41
N ASP A 25 -8.07 18.89 -10.39
CA ASP A 25 -6.70 18.94 -9.86
C ASP A 25 -5.68 18.33 -10.83
N TRP A 26 -5.95 17.14 -11.38
CA TRP A 26 -5.02 16.52 -12.32
C TRP A 26 -5.00 17.24 -13.67
N ALA A 27 -6.14 17.77 -14.13
CA ALA A 27 -6.20 18.62 -15.32
C ALA A 27 -5.39 19.91 -15.13
N ALA A 28 -5.44 20.52 -13.95
CA ALA A 28 -4.62 21.68 -13.61
C ALA A 28 -3.13 21.33 -13.57
N GLY A 29 -2.75 20.16 -13.03
CA GLY A 29 -1.38 19.63 -13.11
C GLY A 29 -0.88 19.52 -14.55
N ARG A 30 -1.70 18.93 -15.45
CA ARG A 30 -1.38 18.87 -16.88
C ARG A 30 -1.25 20.25 -17.51
N ALA A 31 -2.16 21.18 -17.22
CA ALA A 31 -2.10 22.53 -17.76
C ALA A 31 -0.81 23.27 -17.35
N ARG A 32 -0.29 23.03 -16.14
CA ARG A 32 0.98 23.62 -15.67
C ARG A 32 2.21 23.05 -16.40
N LEU A 33 2.17 21.77 -16.78
CA LEU A 33 3.24 21.11 -17.54
C LEU A 33 3.04 21.16 -19.06
N ALA A 34 1.91 21.69 -19.53
CA ALA A 34 1.51 21.60 -20.92
C ALA A 34 2.49 22.34 -21.84
N HIS A 35 3.38 21.57 -22.44
CA HIS A 35 4.26 21.99 -23.50
C HIS A 35 3.98 21.11 -24.73
N PRO A 36 3.18 21.58 -25.70
CA PRO A 36 2.70 20.73 -26.80
C PRO A 36 3.85 20.18 -27.67
N ASP A 37 5.01 20.84 -27.65
CA ASP A 37 6.23 20.42 -28.35
C ASP A 37 7.14 19.50 -27.52
N LEU A 38 6.87 19.31 -26.23
CA LEU A 38 7.63 18.40 -25.35
C LEU A 38 6.90 17.08 -25.18
N LYS A 39 6.84 16.30 -26.26
CA LYS A 39 6.27 14.95 -26.22
C LYS A 39 7.11 14.04 -25.33
N GLY A 40 6.50 13.55 -24.26
CA GLY A 40 7.09 12.62 -23.33
C GLY A 40 7.28 11.22 -23.90
N ARG A 41 8.36 10.58 -23.47
CA ARG A 41 8.64 9.18 -23.76
C ARG A 41 7.94 8.29 -22.74
N VAL A 42 7.27 7.25 -23.24
CA VAL A 42 6.77 6.15 -22.42
C VAL A 42 7.73 4.98 -22.60
N SER A 43 8.60 4.73 -21.63
CA SER A 43 9.55 3.60 -21.73
C SER A 43 8.80 2.28 -21.77
N GLY A 44 9.30 1.25 -22.45
CA GLY A 44 8.85 -0.13 -22.25
C GLY A 44 9.14 -0.61 -20.81
N PRO A 45 8.50 -1.70 -20.36
CA PRO A 45 8.80 -2.27 -19.04
C PRO A 45 10.23 -2.84 -19.02
N ASN A 46 11.06 -2.34 -18.10
CA ASN A 46 12.36 -2.94 -17.81
C ASN A 46 12.20 -4.03 -16.73
N VAL A 47 12.24 -5.30 -17.15
CA VAL A 47 12.08 -6.45 -16.25
C VAL A 47 13.45 -6.89 -15.69
N GLN A 48 13.59 -6.80 -14.38
CA GLN A 48 14.74 -7.26 -13.62
C GLN A 48 14.36 -8.49 -12.79
N VAL A 49 15.30 -9.43 -12.64
CA VAL A 49 15.10 -10.65 -11.85
C VAL A 49 16.11 -10.64 -10.72
N ARG A 50 15.62 -10.65 -9.48
CA ARG A 50 16.45 -10.82 -8.29
C ARG A 50 16.84 -12.30 -8.19
N TRP A 51 18.11 -12.56 -7.89
CA TRP A 51 18.72 -13.89 -7.93
C TRP A 51 17.95 -14.94 -7.11
N GLY A 52 17.82 -16.15 -7.68
CA GLY A 52 17.31 -17.36 -7.02
C GLY A 52 15.79 -17.55 -7.07
N GLY A 53 15.34 -18.78 -7.34
CA GLY A 53 13.96 -19.23 -7.09
C GLY A 53 12.95 -19.17 -8.23
N VAL A 54 13.19 -18.41 -9.31
CA VAL A 54 12.31 -18.32 -10.50
C VAL A 54 13.13 -18.39 -11.78
N ALA A 55 12.74 -19.21 -12.75
CA ALA A 55 13.44 -19.27 -14.03
C ALA A 55 13.25 -17.96 -14.82
N ASN A 56 14.29 -17.48 -15.51
CA ASN A 56 14.24 -16.20 -16.26
C ASN A 56 13.05 -16.10 -17.23
N VAL A 57 12.69 -17.21 -17.89
CA VAL A 57 11.53 -17.26 -18.80
C VAL A 57 10.22 -17.03 -18.04
N GLU A 58 10.07 -17.63 -16.86
CA GLU A 58 8.89 -17.46 -16.01
C GLU A 58 8.83 -16.05 -15.42
N ALA A 59 9.98 -15.51 -14.98
CA ALA A 59 10.06 -14.14 -14.48
C ALA A 59 9.69 -13.11 -15.54
N ARG A 60 10.13 -13.29 -16.80
CA ARG A 60 9.72 -12.43 -17.92
C ARG A 60 8.22 -12.53 -18.21
N LYS A 61 7.64 -13.74 -18.17
CA LYS A 61 6.19 -13.93 -18.30
C LYS A 61 5.42 -13.22 -17.19
N MET A 62 5.90 -13.33 -15.94
CA MET A 62 5.31 -12.61 -14.82
C MET A 62 5.44 -11.09 -15.00
N GLY A 63 6.61 -10.60 -15.40
CA GLY A 63 6.81 -9.17 -15.67
C GLY A 63 5.88 -8.61 -16.75
N ALA A 64 5.69 -9.37 -17.85
CA ALA A 64 4.72 -9.02 -18.88
C ALA A 64 3.27 -9.06 -18.36
N ALA A 65 2.93 -10.03 -17.51
CA ALA A 65 1.60 -10.11 -16.90
C ALA A 65 1.34 -8.94 -15.95
N VAL A 66 2.33 -8.51 -15.15
CA VAL A 66 2.22 -7.33 -14.27
C VAL A 66 2.05 -6.05 -15.10
N ASP A 67 2.83 -5.88 -16.16
CA ASP A 67 2.70 -4.74 -17.06
C ASP A 67 1.30 -4.71 -17.71
N ALA A 68 0.85 -5.82 -18.28
CA ALA A 68 -0.47 -5.93 -18.91
C ALA A 68 -1.63 -5.73 -17.92
N LEU A 69 -1.49 -6.21 -16.68
CA LEU A 69 -2.53 -6.14 -15.66
C LEU A 69 -2.72 -4.74 -15.11
N VAL A 70 -1.63 -3.98 -14.89
CA VAL A 70 -1.70 -2.68 -14.20
C VAL A 70 -1.15 -1.53 -15.02
N PHE A 71 0.07 -1.62 -15.57
CA PHE A 71 0.70 -0.48 -16.24
C PHE A 71 0.20 -0.20 -17.66
N GLY A 72 -0.25 -1.21 -18.39
CA GLY A 72 -0.96 -1.04 -19.66
C GLY A 72 -2.22 -0.20 -19.44
N PRO A 73 -3.16 -0.65 -18.58
CA PRO A 73 -4.34 0.13 -18.21
C PRO A 73 -3.99 1.53 -17.67
N LEU A 74 -2.98 1.64 -16.80
CA LEU A 74 -2.59 2.92 -16.19
C LEU A 74 -2.07 3.92 -17.24
N THR A 75 -1.20 3.50 -18.14
CA THR A 75 -0.66 4.37 -19.21
C THR A 75 -1.68 4.67 -20.31
N ALA A 76 -2.75 3.86 -20.42
CA ALA A 76 -3.89 4.13 -21.29
C ALA A 76 -4.92 5.10 -20.69
N THR A 77 -4.80 5.49 -19.41
CA THR A 77 -5.72 6.44 -18.80
C THR A 77 -5.59 7.84 -19.42
N PRO A 78 -6.66 8.65 -19.46
CA PRO A 78 -6.60 10.00 -20.01
C PRO A 78 -5.53 10.89 -19.38
N ALA A 79 -5.16 10.65 -18.12
CA ALA A 79 -4.15 11.42 -17.39
C ALA A 79 -2.72 11.16 -17.89
N LEU A 80 -2.40 9.93 -18.32
CA LEU A 80 -1.05 9.53 -18.76
C LEU A 80 -0.95 9.26 -20.26
N ALA A 81 -2.09 9.13 -20.95
CA ALA A 81 -2.13 9.03 -22.40
C ALA A 81 -1.49 10.29 -23.01
N GLU A 82 -0.55 10.07 -23.93
CA GLU A 82 0.19 11.13 -24.63
C GLU A 82 0.82 12.14 -23.65
N PRO A 83 1.86 11.74 -22.91
CA PRO A 83 2.46 12.63 -21.92
C PRO A 83 3.11 13.84 -22.60
N HIS A 84 2.87 15.05 -22.08
CA HIS A 84 3.46 16.30 -22.56
C HIS A 84 4.04 17.08 -21.38
N GLY A 85 5.31 17.50 -21.49
CA GLY A 85 6.06 18.15 -20.40
C GLY A 85 6.62 17.20 -19.34
N PHE A 86 6.34 15.90 -19.46
CA PHE A 86 6.90 14.83 -18.64
C PHE A 86 7.03 13.54 -19.44
N GLY A 87 7.86 12.61 -19.00
CA GLY A 87 7.91 11.22 -19.48
C GLY A 87 7.71 10.23 -18.34
N PHE A 88 7.67 8.93 -18.68
CA PHE A 88 7.59 7.87 -17.67
C PHE A 88 8.61 6.75 -17.90
N TYR A 89 9.16 6.28 -16.79
CA TYR A 89 10.01 5.11 -16.73
C TYR A 89 9.31 3.97 -15.99
N ARG A 90 9.30 2.78 -16.60
CA ARG A 90 8.67 1.57 -16.06
C ARG A 90 9.71 0.52 -15.69
N THR A 91 9.65 0.03 -14.47
CA THR A 91 10.45 -1.12 -14.00
C THR A 91 9.56 -2.18 -13.38
N VAL A 92 9.96 -3.44 -13.54
CA VAL A 92 9.39 -4.57 -12.82
C VAL A 92 10.53 -5.40 -12.26
N LEU A 93 10.63 -5.49 -10.94
CA LEU A 93 11.56 -6.36 -10.24
C LEU A 93 10.82 -7.61 -9.79
N ILE A 94 11.22 -8.77 -10.30
CA ILE A 94 10.71 -10.07 -9.87
C ILE A 94 11.64 -10.61 -8.78
N SER A 95 11.05 -11.09 -7.68
CA SER A 95 11.77 -11.68 -6.56
C SER A 95 11.22 -13.09 -6.24
N PRO A 96 12.01 -13.94 -5.55
CA PRO A 96 11.50 -15.21 -5.05
C PRO A 96 10.30 -15.02 -4.11
N PRO A 97 9.57 -16.11 -3.81
CA PRO A 97 8.53 -16.09 -2.79
C PRO A 97 9.02 -15.54 -1.45
N THR A 98 8.14 -14.86 -0.73
CA THR A 98 8.42 -14.36 0.62
C THR A 98 8.82 -15.52 1.53
N GLU A 99 9.96 -15.37 2.21
CA GLU A 99 10.45 -16.37 3.15
C GLU A 99 9.44 -16.60 4.29
N GLY A 100 9.33 -17.86 4.75
CA GLY A 100 8.40 -18.23 5.82
C GLY A 100 6.94 -18.37 5.39
N LEU A 101 6.56 -18.02 4.15
CA LEU A 101 5.21 -18.20 3.64
C LEU A 101 5.10 -19.47 2.77
N THR A 102 4.68 -20.56 3.40
CA THR A 102 4.46 -21.84 2.70
C THR A 102 3.46 -21.66 1.56
N GLY A 103 3.86 -22.07 0.35
CA GLY A 103 2.99 -21.99 -0.84
C GLY A 103 2.90 -20.61 -1.48
N ALA A 104 3.64 -19.60 -0.99
CA ALA A 104 3.66 -18.29 -1.63
C ALA A 104 4.23 -18.36 -3.06
N PRO A 105 3.61 -17.67 -4.02
CA PRO A 105 4.17 -17.49 -5.35
C PRO A 105 5.34 -16.49 -5.32
N ALA A 106 6.04 -16.38 -6.45
CA ALA A 106 6.99 -15.31 -6.71
C ALA A 106 6.32 -13.95 -6.53
N THR A 107 7.13 -12.97 -6.11
CA THR A 107 6.69 -11.60 -5.86
C THR A 107 7.18 -10.68 -6.98
N ALA A 108 6.47 -9.58 -7.18
CA ALA A 108 6.94 -8.52 -8.07
C ALA A 108 6.75 -7.15 -7.43
N GLN A 109 7.74 -6.28 -7.62
CA GLN A 109 7.64 -4.87 -7.33
C GLN A 109 7.81 -4.10 -8.64
N ALA A 110 6.76 -3.43 -9.05
CA ALA A 110 6.73 -2.64 -10.26
C ALA A 110 6.65 -1.15 -9.91
N THR A 111 7.36 -0.31 -10.67
CA THR A 111 7.33 1.14 -10.48
C THR A 111 7.08 1.84 -11.80
N LEU A 112 6.13 2.77 -11.81
CA LEU A 112 5.97 3.78 -12.85
C LEU A 112 6.43 5.11 -12.24
N LEU A 113 7.55 5.63 -12.72
CA LEU A 113 8.16 6.88 -12.28
C LEU A 113 7.87 7.98 -13.29
N ALA A 114 7.27 9.07 -12.84
CA ALA A 114 7.05 10.28 -13.62
C ALA A 114 8.28 11.17 -13.56
N LEU A 115 8.73 11.70 -14.70
CA LEU A 115 9.91 12.56 -14.79
C LEU A 115 9.56 13.81 -15.57
N ALA A 116 9.79 14.99 -14.99
CA ALA A 116 9.56 16.26 -15.68
C ALA A 116 10.61 16.47 -16.79
N ILE A 117 10.22 17.11 -17.88
CA ILE A 117 11.14 17.42 -18.99
C ILE A 117 11.79 18.77 -18.75
N HIS A 118 13.12 18.77 -18.65
CA HIS A 118 13.94 19.97 -18.55
C HIS A 118 14.75 20.15 -19.83
N ARG A 119 14.34 21.09 -20.71
CA ARG A 119 14.95 21.29 -22.05
C ARG A 119 16.45 21.60 -22.01
N ASN A 120 16.92 22.18 -20.92
CA ASN A 120 18.31 22.53 -20.69
C ASN A 120 19.18 21.35 -20.24
N GLU A 121 18.57 20.22 -19.88
CA GLU A 121 19.26 19.04 -19.33
C GLU A 121 19.22 17.84 -20.27
N GLU A 122 18.23 17.79 -21.16
CA GLU A 122 17.99 16.63 -22.02
C GLU A 122 17.92 17.00 -23.50
N GLN A 123 18.01 15.99 -24.35
CA GLN A 123 17.72 16.10 -25.78
C GLN A 123 16.64 15.07 -26.15
N PRO A 124 15.78 15.38 -27.13
CA PRO A 124 14.82 14.42 -27.63
C PRO A 124 15.55 13.26 -28.32
N ASP A 125 14.95 12.07 -28.29
CA ASP A 125 15.43 10.94 -29.08
C ASP A 125 15.09 11.11 -30.58
N ALA A 126 15.50 10.13 -31.39
CA ALA A 126 15.24 10.15 -32.83
C ALA A 126 13.74 10.20 -33.20
N ALA A 127 12.84 9.83 -32.28
CA ALA A 127 11.39 9.93 -32.46
C ALA A 127 10.82 11.28 -31.98
N GLY A 128 11.67 12.22 -31.58
CA GLY A 128 11.27 13.52 -31.04
C GLY A 128 10.70 13.44 -29.63
N THR A 129 10.94 12.34 -28.89
CA THR A 129 10.40 12.16 -27.54
C THR A 129 11.44 12.40 -26.45
N TRP A 130 10.99 12.94 -25.33
CA TRP A 130 11.83 13.37 -24.21
C TRP A 130 11.65 12.43 -23.02
N ARG A 131 12.74 12.05 -22.35
CA ARG A 131 12.69 11.09 -21.25
C ARG A 131 12.16 11.71 -19.95
N GLY A 132 12.55 12.94 -19.67
CA GLY A 132 12.49 13.57 -18.36
C GLY A 132 13.65 13.15 -17.46
N SER A 133 14.05 14.07 -16.58
CA SER A 133 15.15 13.92 -15.62
C SER A 133 14.67 14.19 -14.18
N GLY A 134 15.56 13.96 -13.20
CA GLY A 134 15.35 14.31 -11.80
C GLY A 134 14.60 13.28 -10.96
N GLU A 135 14.20 13.72 -9.77
CA GLU A 135 13.31 12.97 -8.88
C GLU A 135 11.86 13.33 -9.22
N GLY A 136 11.00 12.32 -9.36
CA GLY A 136 9.58 12.54 -9.53
C GLY A 136 8.75 11.53 -8.77
N PRO A 137 7.42 11.76 -8.68
CA PRO A 137 6.55 10.87 -7.96
C PRO A 137 6.41 9.56 -8.73
N SER A 138 6.04 8.51 -8.02
CA SER A 138 5.82 7.19 -8.63
C SER A 138 4.51 6.59 -8.22
N VAL A 139 3.98 5.72 -9.07
CA VAL A 139 3.03 4.67 -8.69
C VAL A 139 3.84 3.39 -8.49
N LYS A 140 3.68 2.73 -7.35
CA LYS A 140 4.28 1.40 -7.13
C LYS A 140 3.18 0.35 -7.13
N VAL A 141 3.46 -0.78 -7.72
CA VAL A 141 2.57 -1.94 -7.73
C VAL A 141 3.34 -3.08 -7.11
N THR A 142 2.81 -3.66 -6.04
CA THR A 142 3.39 -4.83 -5.42
C THR A 142 2.48 -6.03 -5.66
N VAL A 143 3.05 -7.15 -6.05
CA VAL A 143 2.35 -8.37 -6.40
C VAL A 143 2.81 -9.51 -5.51
N ASN A 144 1.84 -10.24 -4.95
CA ASN A 144 2.04 -11.42 -4.12
C ASN A 144 2.91 -11.22 -2.87
N ASP A 145 3.19 -9.99 -2.48
CA ASP A 145 3.92 -9.68 -1.26
C ASP A 145 2.94 -9.08 -0.23
N PRO A 146 2.51 -9.87 0.77
CA PRO A 146 1.63 -9.37 1.82
C PRO A 146 2.31 -8.34 2.73
N GLY A 147 3.64 -8.22 2.70
CA GLY A 147 4.38 -7.18 3.40
C GLY A 147 4.01 -5.77 2.93
N ALA A 148 3.54 -5.62 1.68
CA ALA A 148 3.10 -4.35 1.12
C ALA A 148 1.84 -3.77 1.78
N LEU A 149 1.19 -4.51 2.67
CA LEU A 149 0.00 -4.08 3.42
C LEU A 149 0.37 -3.33 4.70
N PHE A 150 1.63 -3.37 5.10
CA PHE A 150 2.09 -2.93 6.40
C PHE A 150 3.18 -1.87 6.25
N SER A 151 3.16 -0.85 7.10
CA SER A 151 4.16 0.23 7.08
C SER A 151 5.57 -0.29 7.28
N ASN A 152 5.69 -1.33 8.10
CA ASN A 152 6.94 -1.87 8.59
C ASN A 152 6.89 -3.41 8.60
N PRO A 153 6.99 -4.07 7.44
CA PRO A 153 6.84 -5.52 7.33
C PRO A 153 7.93 -6.33 8.06
N ASN A 154 9.04 -5.67 8.41
CA ASN A 154 10.23 -6.29 9.01
C ASN A 154 10.52 -5.83 10.46
N GLU A 155 9.83 -4.82 10.99
CA GLU A 155 10.33 -4.04 12.13
C GLU A 155 10.21 -4.76 13.48
N ASP A 156 9.36 -5.77 13.60
CA ASP A 156 9.22 -6.52 14.84
C ASP A 156 9.58 -8.00 14.71
N GLY A 157 9.94 -8.47 13.49
CA GLY A 157 10.12 -9.90 13.18
C GLY A 157 8.93 -10.75 13.63
N SER A 158 7.81 -10.09 13.94
CA SER A 158 6.79 -10.70 14.73
C SER A 158 5.88 -11.43 13.76
N GLY A 159 5.43 -10.78 12.70
CA GLY A 159 4.36 -11.34 11.88
C GLY A 159 2.99 -11.03 12.47
N HIS A 160 2.93 -10.16 13.48
CA HIS A 160 1.76 -9.37 13.82
C HIS A 160 1.94 -7.95 13.30
N TYR A 161 0.92 -7.43 12.64
CA TYR A 161 0.96 -6.13 11.99
C TYR A 161 -0.24 -5.29 12.40
N GLY A 162 -0.11 -3.97 12.26
CA GLY A 162 -1.22 -3.03 12.45
C GLY A 162 -1.95 -2.79 11.14
N LEU A 163 -3.28 -2.85 11.17
CA LEU A 163 -4.14 -2.32 10.10
C LEU A 163 -5.16 -1.36 10.72
N PRO A 164 -5.43 -0.19 10.12
CA PRO A 164 -6.43 0.74 10.64
C PRO A 164 -7.78 0.04 10.89
N ALA A 165 -8.35 0.22 12.09
CA ALA A 165 -9.63 -0.40 12.43
C ALA A 165 -10.80 0.25 11.68
N ALA A 166 -10.72 1.56 11.49
CA ALA A 166 -11.52 2.30 10.53
C ALA A 166 -10.74 2.35 9.20
N GLY A 167 -11.00 1.38 8.31
CA GLY A 167 -10.44 1.39 6.97
C GLY A 167 -11.11 2.44 6.09
N SER A 168 -10.35 3.09 5.22
CA SER A 168 -10.93 3.79 4.08
C SER A 168 -11.16 2.80 2.95
N THR A 169 -12.15 3.07 2.11
CA THR A 169 -12.42 2.28 0.92
C THR A 169 -12.41 3.14 -0.33
N ARG A 170 -11.93 2.59 -1.44
CA ARG A 170 -12.03 3.20 -2.77
C ARG A 170 -12.64 2.18 -3.73
N ASP A 171 -13.77 2.51 -4.34
CA ASP A 171 -14.52 1.63 -5.24
C ASP A 171 -14.85 0.22 -4.67
N GLY A 172 -14.98 0.15 -3.33
CA GLY A 172 -15.21 -1.10 -2.59
C GLY A 172 -13.94 -1.85 -2.18
N PHE A 173 -12.76 -1.34 -2.51
CA PHE A 173 -11.47 -1.92 -2.14
C PHE A 173 -10.92 -1.26 -0.87
N THR A 174 -10.27 -2.06 -0.02
CA THR A 174 -9.56 -1.56 1.17
C THR A 174 -8.42 -0.64 0.75
N VAL A 175 -8.33 0.53 1.37
CA VAL A 175 -7.20 1.44 1.26
C VAL A 175 -6.52 1.55 2.63
N VAL A 176 -5.22 1.29 2.66
CA VAL A 176 -4.38 1.51 3.84
C VAL A 176 -3.43 2.66 3.57
N ARG A 177 -3.25 3.55 4.55
CA ARG A 177 -2.44 4.75 4.39
C ARG A 177 -1.23 4.69 5.31
N PHE A 178 -0.04 4.72 4.71
CA PHE A 178 1.22 4.84 5.43
C PHE A 178 2.33 5.31 4.49
N SER A 179 3.41 5.85 5.06
CA SER A 179 4.58 6.35 4.31
C SER A 179 4.21 7.37 3.23
N SER A 180 3.27 8.27 3.53
CA SER A 180 2.74 9.28 2.61
C SER A 180 2.12 8.71 1.33
N ARG A 181 1.54 7.51 1.40
CA ARG A 181 0.94 6.82 0.26
C ARG A 181 -0.37 6.16 0.63
N ASP A 182 -1.28 6.14 -0.34
CA ASP A 182 -2.47 5.30 -0.31
C ASP A 182 -2.15 3.98 -0.99
N HIS A 183 -2.41 2.88 -0.31
CA HIS A 183 -2.20 1.53 -0.80
C HIS A 183 -3.55 0.85 -0.96
N ILE A 184 -3.99 0.72 -2.21
CA ILE A 184 -5.23 0.05 -2.58
C ILE A 184 -4.95 -1.44 -2.69
N VAL A 185 -5.70 -2.23 -1.94
CA VAL A 185 -5.51 -3.67 -1.82
C VAL A 185 -6.53 -4.41 -2.67
N LEU A 186 -6.04 -5.11 -3.70
CA LEU A 186 -6.84 -5.97 -4.56
C LEU A 186 -6.57 -7.43 -4.21
N THR A 187 -7.57 -8.06 -3.61
CA THR A 187 -7.53 -9.45 -3.14
C THR A 187 -8.45 -10.33 -3.98
N LYS A 188 -8.34 -11.65 -3.85
CA LYS A 188 -9.37 -12.54 -4.39
C LYS A 188 -10.72 -12.22 -3.75
N PRO A 189 -11.83 -12.25 -4.51
CA PRO A 189 -13.16 -11.99 -3.96
C PRO A 189 -13.45 -12.86 -2.74
N GLY A 190 -13.91 -12.24 -1.65
CA GLY A 190 -14.25 -12.91 -0.40
C GLY A 190 -13.07 -13.41 0.45
N LYS A 191 -11.82 -13.13 0.04
CA LYS A 191 -10.62 -13.55 0.78
C LYS A 191 -9.76 -12.35 1.16
N GLN A 192 -9.19 -12.39 2.36
CA GLN A 192 -8.24 -11.39 2.85
C GLN A 192 -6.86 -12.04 3.02
N PRO A 193 -5.76 -11.36 2.64
CA PRO A 193 -4.40 -11.85 2.85
C PRO A 193 -3.96 -11.77 4.32
N TRP A 194 -4.83 -11.29 5.20
CA TRP A 194 -4.63 -11.28 6.64
C TRP A 194 -5.81 -11.89 7.37
N ARG A 195 -5.54 -12.32 8.60
CA ARG A 195 -6.53 -12.70 9.61
C ARG A 195 -6.40 -11.80 10.83
N HIS A 196 -7.51 -11.54 11.51
CA HIS A 196 -7.44 -10.90 12.82
C HIS A 196 -6.77 -11.84 13.83
N VAL A 197 -5.97 -11.25 14.71
CA VAL A 197 -5.33 -11.94 15.84
C VAL A 197 -6.13 -11.63 17.09
N THR A 198 -6.31 -12.62 17.97
CA THR A 198 -7.00 -12.43 19.24
C THR A 198 -6.09 -11.81 20.30
N LYS A 199 -6.67 -11.24 21.37
CA LYS A 199 -5.89 -10.74 22.52
C LYS A 199 -5.02 -11.84 23.14
N ALA A 200 -5.54 -13.07 23.23
CA ALA A 200 -4.78 -14.21 23.74
C ALA A 200 -3.57 -14.51 22.84
N GLU A 201 -3.77 -14.62 21.53
CA GLU A 201 -2.67 -14.90 20.58
C GLU A 201 -1.55 -13.85 20.65
N VAL A 202 -1.90 -12.57 20.80
CA VAL A 202 -0.90 -11.49 20.99
C VAL A 202 -0.08 -11.70 22.26
N LEU A 203 -0.72 -11.98 23.40
CA LEU A 203 -0.02 -12.17 24.67
C LEU A 203 0.80 -13.47 24.70
N GLU A 204 0.24 -14.58 24.25
CA GLU A 204 0.93 -15.88 24.19
C GLU A 204 2.23 -15.79 23.39
N ARG A 205 2.17 -15.08 22.28
CA ARG A 205 3.34 -14.80 21.46
C ARG A 205 4.36 -13.94 22.20
N ARG A 206 3.95 -12.79 22.77
CA ARG A 206 4.86 -11.92 23.53
C ARG A 206 5.50 -12.64 24.72
N ILE A 207 4.78 -13.60 25.32
CA ILE A 207 5.33 -14.49 26.35
C ILE A 207 6.40 -15.41 25.76
N ARG A 208 6.16 -16.04 24.60
CA ARG A 208 7.17 -16.87 23.92
C ARG A 208 8.45 -16.09 23.61
N GLU A 209 8.32 -14.89 23.05
CA GLU A 209 9.46 -14.00 22.75
C GLU A 209 10.21 -13.61 24.02
N ALA A 210 9.49 -13.18 25.06
CA ALA A 210 10.10 -12.82 26.33
C ALA A 210 10.81 -13.99 27.02
N ARG A 211 10.26 -15.22 26.91
CA ARG A 211 10.90 -16.43 27.42
C ARG A 211 12.15 -16.78 26.61
N ALA A 212 12.13 -16.61 25.29
CA ALA A 212 13.30 -16.82 24.45
C ALA A 212 14.43 -15.83 24.79
N ASP A 213 14.10 -14.58 25.09
CA ASP A 213 15.08 -13.59 25.55
C ASP A 213 15.61 -13.90 26.96
N ALA A 214 14.73 -14.28 27.90
CA ALA A 214 15.13 -14.66 29.25
C ALA A 214 16.01 -15.92 29.25
N ALA A 215 15.76 -16.87 28.35
CA ALA A 215 16.54 -18.11 28.21
C ALA A 215 18.01 -17.87 27.81
N LYS A 216 18.35 -16.68 27.28
CA LYS A 216 19.74 -16.27 27.03
C LYS A 216 20.53 -16.04 28.33
N PHE A 217 19.84 -15.94 29.47
CA PHE A 217 20.40 -15.71 30.80
C PHE A 217 19.88 -16.79 31.78
N PRO A 218 20.56 -17.94 31.90
CA PRO A 218 20.06 -19.09 32.67
C PRO A 218 19.83 -18.81 34.16
N ASN A 219 20.56 -17.83 34.73
CA ASN A 219 20.36 -17.39 36.11
C ASN A 219 19.45 -16.14 36.15
N PRO A 220 18.25 -16.22 36.76
CA PRO A 220 17.33 -15.09 36.86
C PRO A 220 17.90 -13.85 37.56
N ALA A 221 18.90 -14.01 38.43
CA ALA A 221 19.57 -12.90 39.09
C ALA A 221 20.40 -12.04 38.12
N ASP A 222 20.85 -12.60 36.99
CA ASP A 222 21.67 -11.89 36.00
C ASP A 222 20.80 -10.97 35.12
N ALA A 223 19.52 -11.28 34.97
CA ALA A 223 18.57 -10.52 34.15
C ALA A 223 17.16 -10.43 34.76
N PRO A 224 17.00 -9.91 36.00
CA PRO A 224 15.74 -9.96 36.75
C PRO A 224 14.57 -9.29 36.02
N LYS A 225 14.84 -8.22 35.25
CA LYS A 225 13.84 -7.52 34.44
C LYS A 225 13.24 -8.38 33.34
N LEU A 226 14.01 -9.29 32.71
CA LEU A 226 13.48 -10.17 31.67
C LEU A 226 12.49 -11.18 32.26
N TYR A 227 12.85 -11.79 33.38
CA TYR A 227 11.98 -12.73 34.10
C TYR A 227 10.74 -12.05 34.71
N GLU A 228 10.87 -10.83 35.21
CA GLU A 228 9.72 -10.01 35.62
C GLU A 228 8.79 -9.73 34.43
N ASN A 229 9.33 -9.40 33.27
CA ASN A 229 8.56 -9.12 32.07
C ASN A 229 7.80 -10.37 31.55
N VAL A 230 8.39 -11.56 31.67
CA VAL A 230 7.70 -12.84 31.41
C VAL A 230 6.51 -12.99 32.37
N ARG A 231 6.74 -12.89 33.68
CA ARG A 231 5.70 -13.03 34.71
C ARG A 231 4.57 -12.02 34.53
N LYS A 232 4.89 -10.76 34.22
CA LYS A 232 3.90 -9.71 33.99
C LYS A 232 2.95 -10.07 32.85
N ARG A 233 3.47 -10.57 31.73
CA ARG A 233 2.65 -10.94 30.57
C ARG A 233 1.84 -12.21 30.80
N GLU A 234 2.39 -13.18 31.53
CA GLU A 234 1.66 -14.38 31.94
C GLU A 234 0.48 -14.02 32.84
N ALA A 235 0.68 -13.12 33.81
CA ALA A 235 -0.38 -12.61 34.66
C ALA A 235 -1.44 -11.85 33.85
N GLU A 236 -1.02 -11.05 32.86
CA GLU A 236 -1.93 -10.35 31.95
C GLU A 236 -2.81 -11.32 31.15
N LEU A 237 -2.24 -12.41 30.61
CA LEU A 237 -2.99 -13.44 29.90
C LEU A 237 -3.95 -14.19 30.84
N ALA A 238 -3.50 -14.47 32.08
CA ALA A 238 -4.33 -15.10 33.10
C ALA A 238 -5.51 -14.21 33.52
N ALA A 239 -5.34 -12.89 33.52
CA ALA A 239 -6.38 -11.92 33.86
C ALA A 239 -7.45 -11.74 32.77
N LEU A 240 -7.18 -12.15 31.51
CA LEU A 240 -8.21 -12.12 30.46
C LEU A 240 -9.30 -13.17 30.71
N SER A 241 -10.55 -12.72 30.76
CA SER A 241 -11.72 -13.60 30.75
C SER A 241 -11.79 -14.45 29.47
N PRO A 242 -12.53 -15.58 29.45
CA PRO A 242 -12.70 -16.40 28.25
C PRO A 242 -13.21 -15.61 27.03
N ALA A 243 -14.14 -14.67 27.24
CA ALA A 243 -14.64 -13.81 26.18
C ALA A 243 -13.53 -12.88 25.63
N GLN A 244 -12.79 -12.21 26.51
CA GLN A 244 -11.71 -11.31 26.12
C GLN A 244 -10.57 -12.04 25.38
N ARG A 245 -10.31 -13.31 25.70
CA ARG A 245 -9.30 -14.11 24.99
C ARG A 245 -9.66 -14.32 23.51
N MET A 246 -10.96 -14.36 23.18
CA MET A 246 -11.46 -14.55 21.82
C MET A 246 -11.70 -13.23 21.07
N GLU A 247 -11.67 -12.10 21.77
CA GLU A 247 -11.81 -10.79 21.15
C GLU A 247 -10.62 -10.47 20.23
N ARG A 248 -10.91 -9.77 19.13
CA ARG A 248 -9.88 -9.22 18.23
C ARG A 248 -8.99 -8.26 19.02
N ALA A 249 -7.68 -8.40 18.85
CA ALA A 249 -6.72 -7.49 19.42
C ALA A 249 -6.71 -6.18 18.61
N CYS A 250 -6.80 -5.07 19.32
CA CYS A 250 -6.55 -3.75 18.76
C CYS A 250 -5.54 -3.01 19.62
N ARG A 251 -4.73 -2.17 18.99
CA ARG A 251 -3.74 -1.29 19.63
C ARG A 251 -3.95 0.15 19.18
N SER A 252 -3.43 1.09 19.97
CA SER A 252 -3.34 2.49 19.57
C SER A 252 -1.99 3.02 20.05
N ASN A 253 -1.46 4.01 19.34
CA ASN A 253 -0.28 4.75 19.76
C ASN A 253 -0.58 5.63 21.00
N GLU A 254 -1.85 5.76 21.37
CA GLU A 254 -2.25 6.36 22.64
C GLU A 254 -2.01 5.37 23.79
N PHE A 255 -0.99 5.66 24.61
CA PHE A 255 -0.60 4.87 25.80
C PHE A 255 -1.68 4.77 26.91
N LYS A 256 -2.90 5.25 26.67
CA LYS A 256 -3.96 5.37 27.68
C LYS A 256 -4.62 4.04 28.07
N TYR A 257 -4.55 3.01 27.21
CA TYR A 257 -5.33 1.78 27.37
C TYR A 257 -4.51 0.54 27.75
N GLY A 258 -3.22 0.69 28.04
CA GLY A 258 -2.34 -0.45 28.29
C GLY A 258 -2.02 -1.23 27.01
N THR A 259 -1.95 -2.56 27.08
CA THR A 259 -1.57 -3.43 25.94
C THR A 259 -2.58 -3.45 24.82
N PHE A 260 -3.88 -3.33 25.14
CA PHE A 260 -4.97 -3.39 24.17
C PHE A 260 -5.89 -2.18 24.30
N THR A 261 -6.33 -1.64 23.17
CA THR A 261 -7.39 -0.62 23.11
C THR A 261 -8.68 -1.24 22.55
N PRO A 262 -9.87 -0.75 22.89
CA PRO A 262 -11.09 -1.14 22.18
C PRO A 262 -10.98 -0.79 20.68
N CYS A 263 -11.37 -1.72 19.81
CA CYS A 263 -11.31 -1.52 18.35
C CYS A 263 -12.21 -0.39 17.83
N THR A 264 -13.15 0.08 18.65
CA THR A 264 -14.06 1.19 18.35
C THR A 264 -13.44 2.57 18.61
N VAL A 265 -12.27 2.63 19.25
CA VAL A 265 -11.57 3.89 19.51
C VAL A 265 -11.02 4.45 18.20
N ALA A 266 -11.21 5.74 17.96
CA ALA A 266 -10.64 6.42 16.80
C ALA A 266 -9.11 6.28 16.79
N GLY A 267 -8.55 5.93 15.62
CA GLY A 267 -7.12 5.68 15.49
C GLY A 267 -6.65 4.34 16.07
N ALA A 268 -7.56 3.47 16.51
CA ALA A 268 -7.20 2.08 16.81
C ALA A 268 -6.79 1.34 15.52
N GLU A 269 -5.84 0.43 15.67
CA GLU A 269 -5.42 -0.53 14.64
C GLU A 269 -5.80 -1.93 15.09
N TYR A 270 -6.39 -2.73 14.20
CA TYR A 270 -6.41 -4.17 14.36
C TYR A 270 -4.99 -4.71 14.37
N VAL A 271 -4.71 -5.62 15.30
CA VAL A 271 -3.56 -6.51 15.20
C VAL A 271 -3.96 -7.68 14.31
N VAL A 272 -3.22 -7.85 13.21
CA VAL A 272 -3.48 -8.90 12.22
C VAL A 272 -2.22 -9.73 11.98
N ALA A 273 -2.39 -10.92 11.44
CA ALA A 273 -1.31 -11.76 10.94
C ALA A 273 -1.61 -12.12 9.48
N TYR A 274 -0.57 -12.52 8.73
CA TYR A 274 -0.80 -13.13 7.41
C TYR A 274 -1.71 -14.35 7.54
N ASP A 275 -2.64 -14.53 6.60
CA ASP A 275 -3.42 -15.76 6.49
C ASP A 275 -2.59 -16.80 5.73
N PRO A 276 -2.08 -17.86 6.38
CA PRO A 276 -1.25 -18.89 5.74
C PRO A 276 -1.94 -19.59 4.58
N SER A 277 -3.27 -19.58 4.56
CA SER A 277 -4.06 -20.20 3.51
C SER A 277 -4.32 -19.29 2.32
N TYR A 278 -3.90 -18.02 2.35
CA TYR A 278 -4.28 -17.02 1.33
C TYR A 278 -3.87 -17.44 -0.08
N PHE A 279 -2.59 -17.76 -0.27
CA PHE A 279 -2.08 -18.22 -1.56
C PHE A 279 -2.50 -19.65 -1.84
N ASP A 280 -2.96 -19.92 -3.07
CA ASP A 280 -3.23 -21.28 -3.54
C ASP A 280 -1.92 -21.91 -4.05
N PRO A 281 -1.35 -22.91 -3.35
CA PRO A 281 -0.09 -23.53 -3.74
C PRO A 281 -0.21 -24.41 -4.99
N ARG A 282 -1.43 -24.67 -5.47
CA ARG A 282 -1.68 -25.48 -6.68
C ARG A 282 -1.52 -24.66 -7.96
N LEU A 283 -1.52 -23.34 -7.86
CA LEU A 283 -1.30 -22.44 -8.99
C LEU A 283 0.19 -22.34 -9.35
N PRO A 284 0.53 -21.98 -10.60
CA PRO A 284 1.92 -21.72 -10.97
C PRO A 284 2.56 -20.68 -10.04
N LYS A 285 3.86 -20.82 -9.78
CA LYS A 285 4.62 -19.88 -8.92
C LYS A 285 4.58 -18.43 -9.41
N THR A 286 4.18 -18.18 -10.66
CA THR A 286 4.04 -16.83 -11.24
C THR A 286 2.60 -16.33 -11.30
N ALA A 287 1.64 -17.08 -10.75
CA ALA A 287 0.24 -16.65 -10.70
C ALA A 287 0.10 -15.42 -9.81
N ILE A 288 -0.60 -14.40 -10.31
CA ILE A 288 -0.90 -13.17 -9.60
C ILE A 288 -2.16 -13.39 -8.75
N GLN A 289 -2.01 -13.34 -7.43
CA GLN A 289 -3.07 -13.67 -6.46
C GLN A 289 -3.36 -12.49 -5.49
N LEU A 290 -2.45 -11.51 -5.42
CA LEU A 290 -2.56 -10.29 -4.62
C LEU A 290 -1.91 -9.15 -5.40
N VAL A 291 -2.59 -8.01 -5.48
CA VAL A 291 -2.04 -6.77 -6.03
C VAL A 291 -2.27 -5.63 -5.05
N VAL A 292 -1.23 -4.87 -4.76
CA VAL A 292 -1.30 -3.63 -3.97
C VAL A 292 -0.83 -2.49 -4.86
N ILE A 293 -1.71 -1.54 -5.15
CA ILE A 293 -1.38 -0.34 -5.93
C ILE A 293 -1.13 0.79 -4.93
N SER A 294 0.05 1.38 -4.95
CA SER A 294 0.49 2.41 -4.03
C SER A 294 0.74 3.72 -4.78
N GLU A 295 -0.04 4.74 -4.45
CA GLU A 295 -0.01 6.07 -5.06
C GLU A 295 0.40 7.14 -4.03
N PRO A 296 1.03 8.25 -4.45
CA PRO A 296 1.31 9.36 -3.54
C PRO A 296 0.00 9.96 -3.03
N ILE A 297 -0.08 10.26 -1.73
CA ILE A 297 -1.20 11.07 -1.20
C ILE A 297 -0.99 12.54 -1.52
N ASP A 298 -2.05 13.31 -1.49
CA ASP A 298 -1.95 14.77 -1.47
C ASP A 298 -1.29 15.21 -0.16
N HIS A 299 -0.04 15.68 -0.24
CA HIS A 299 0.75 16.17 0.88
C HIS A 299 1.58 17.38 0.45
N ARG A 300 2.00 18.20 1.41
CA ARG A 300 2.81 19.40 1.17
C ARG A 300 4.11 19.14 0.39
N ASP A 301 4.68 17.95 0.57
CA ASP A 301 5.96 17.54 -0.04
C ASP A 301 5.77 16.68 -1.29
N ASP A 302 4.52 16.51 -1.73
CA ASP A 302 4.25 15.83 -3.00
C ASP A 302 4.67 16.72 -4.18
N HIS A 303 5.03 16.07 -5.29
CA HIS A 303 5.39 16.79 -6.49
C HIS A 303 4.15 17.52 -7.04
N ARG A 304 4.15 18.84 -6.89
CA ARG A 304 3.02 19.74 -7.18
C ARG A 304 2.28 19.47 -8.50
N ASP A 305 3.02 19.14 -9.56
CA ASP A 305 2.43 18.98 -10.90
C ASP A 305 2.18 17.52 -11.29
N LEU A 306 3.17 16.64 -11.09
CA LEU A 306 3.08 15.22 -11.45
C LEU A 306 2.27 14.37 -10.46
N GLY A 307 2.22 14.75 -9.18
CA GLY A 307 1.48 14.03 -8.14
C GLY A 307 -0.02 13.93 -8.44
N PRO A 308 -0.72 15.05 -8.69
CA PRO A 308 -2.11 15.05 -9.14
C PRO A 308 -2.36 14.19 -10.38
N ILE A 309 -1.46 14.24 -11.37
CA ILE A 309 -1.57 13.45 -12.61
C ILE A 309 -1.54 11.94 -12.31
N LEU A 310 -0.60 11.48 -11.48
CA LEU A 310 -0.50 10.07 -11.10
C LEU A 310 -1.71 9.60 -10.28
N ARG A 311 -2.20 10.41 -9.33
CA ARG A 311 -3.44 10.10 -8.59
C ARG A 311 -4.64 10.01 -9.53
N GLY A 312 -4.79 10.96 -10.45
CA GLY A 312 -5.85 10.95 -11.47
C GLY A 312 -5.82 9.69 -12.32
N ALA A 313 -4.63 9.26 -12.74
CA ALA A 313 -4.44 8.02 -13.48
C ALA A 313 -4.87 6.77 -12.69
N VAL A 314 -4.42 6.65 -11.45
CA VAL A 314 -4.76 5.50 -10.61
C VAL A 314 -6.25 5.46 -10.25
N ARG A 315 -6.92 6.61 -10.14
CA ARG A 315 -8.38 6.72 -9.96
C ARG A 315 -9.17 6.33 -11.19
N ALA A 316 -8.62 6.52 -12.39
CA ALA A 316 -9.25 6.13 -13.65
C ALA A 316 -9.12 4.63 -13.96
N LEU A 317 -8.41 3.85 -13.13
CA LEU A 317 -8.29 2.41 -13.30
C LEU A 317 -9.60 1.69 -12.97
N ASP A 318 -9.96 0.71 -13.80
CA ASP A 318 -11.00 -0.27 -13.44
C ASP A 318 -10.43 -1.32 -12.49
N LEU A 319 -10.48 -1.00 -11.19
CA LEU A 319 -9.97 -1.88 -10.13
C LEU A 319 -10.70 -3.24 -10.09
N LYS A 320 -11.97 -3.29 -10.50
CA LYS A 320 -12.74 -4.55 -10.55
C LYS A 320 -12.27 -5.43 -11.70
N ALA A 321 -11.97 -4.85 -12.86
CA ALA A 321 -11.37 -5.59 -13.97
C ALA A 321 -9.97 -6.13 -13.62
N ILE A 322 -9.17 -5.37 -12.87
CA ILE A 322 -7.88 -5.85 -12.35
C ILE A 322 -8.11 -7.01 -11.36
N GLN A 323 -9.04 -6.86 -10.41
CA GLN A 323 -9.37 -7.91 -9.44
C GLN A 323 -9.86 -9.20 -10.10
N ALA A 324 -10.64 -9.11 -11.18
CA ALA A 324 -11.18 -10.26 -11.90
C ALA A 324 -10.09 -11.12 -12.58
N GLN A 325 -8.89 -10.56 -12.80
CA GLN A 325 -7.76 -11.29 -13.37
C GLN A 325 -6.88 -11.98 -12.32
N LEU A 326 -7.14 -11.75 -11.03
CA LEU A 326 -6.44 -12.45 -9.95
C LEU A 326 -6.87 -13.92 -9.92
N ARG A 327 -5.89 -14.82 -9.77
CA ARG A 327 -6.09 -16.27 -9.71
C ARG A 327 -6.02 -16.78 -8.29
#